data_AF-A0A0H9E4D5-F1
#
_entry.id   AF-A0A0H9E4D5-F1
#
_cell.length_a   1.000
_cell.length_b   1.000
_cell.length_c   1.000
_cell.angle_alpha   90.00
_cell.angle_beta   90.00
_cell.angle_gamma   90.00
#
_symmetry.space_group_name_H-M   'P 1'
#
loop_
_entity.id
_entity.type
_entity.pdbx_description
1 polymer ?
#
loop_
_entity_poly.entity_id
_entity_poly.type
_entity_poly.pdbx_seq_one_letter_code
_entity_poly.pdbx_strand_id
1 'polypeptide(L)'
;MQQKSDNVVSHYVFEAPVRIWHWLTVLCMAVLMVTGYFIGKPLPSVSGEATYLFYMGYIRLIHFSAGMVFTVVLLMRIYWAFVGNRYSRELFIVPVWRKSWWQGVWYEIRWYLFWQNVRVPI
;
A
#
# COMPACT_ATOMS: atom_id res chain seq x y z
N MET A 1 20.12 21.43 -38.16
CA MET A 1 19.54 21.45 -36.80
C MET A 1 19.00 20.05 -36.53
N GLN A 2 19.74 19.21 -35.82
CA GLN A 2 19.42 17.80 -35.60
C GLN A 2 18.68 17.67 -34.26
N GLN A 3 17.39 17.28 -34.27
CA GLN A 3 16.69 16.91 -33.05
C GLN A 3 17.25 15.58 -32.53
N LYS A 4 17.92 15.64 -31.39
CA LYS A 4 18.37 14.48 -30.62
C LYS A 4 17.14 13.93 -29.88
N SER A 5 16.62 12.77 -30.29
CA SER A 5 15.63 12.07 -29.47
C SER A 5 16.34 11.55 -28.22
N ASP A 6 15.96 12.08 -27.06
CA ASP A 6 16.40 11.51 -25.80
C ASP A 6 15.81 10.10 -25.70
N ASN A 7 16.70 9.11 -25.82
CA ASN A 7 16.35 7.72 -25.62
C ASN A 7 16.01 7.55 -24.14
N VAL A 8 14.74 7.72 -23.79
CA VAL A 8 14.22 7.44 -22.45
C VAL A 8 14.29 5.92 -22.26
N VAL A 9 15.43 5.44 -21.79
CA VAL A 9 15.60 4.04 -21.40
C VAL A 9 14.71 3.83 -20.17
N SER A 10 13.49 3.34 -20.39
CA SER A 10 12.62 2.93 -19.30
C SER A 10 13.27 1.74 -18.62
N HIS A 11 14.11 1.98 -17.62
CA HIS A 11 14.48 0.94 -16.69
C HIS A 11 13.19 0.40 -16.11
N TYR A 12 12.99 -0.91 -16.18
CA TYR A 12 11.81 -1.60 -15.67
C TYR A 12 11.87 -1.57 -14.13
N VAL A 13 11.66 -0.39 -13.53
CA VAL A 13 11.78 -0.15 -12.08
C VAL A 13 10.63 -0.85 -11.32
N PHE A 14 9.52 -1.13 -12.01
CA PHE A 14 8.46 -2.00 -11.50
C PHE A 14 8.63 -3.42 -12.00
N GLU A 15 9.46 -4.19 -11.31
CA GLU A 15 9.54 -5.62 -11.52
C GLU A 15 8.12 -6.23 -11.35
N ALA A 16 7.70 -7.08 -12.30
CA ALA A 16 6.47 -7.86 -12.20
C ALA A 16 6.24 -8.50 -10.82
N PRO A 17 7.25 -9.07 -10.12
CA PRO A 17 7.10 -9.55 -8.76
C PRO A 17 6.56 -8.48 -7.79
N VAL A 18 7.09 -7.25 -7.80
CA VAL A 18 6.67 -6.18 -6.87
C VAL A 18 5.19 -5.86 -7.02
N ARG A 19 4.66 -5.89 -8.25
CA ARG A 19 3.23 -5.66 -8.51
C ARG A 19 2.38 -6.80 -7.96
N ILE A 20 2.78 -8.05 -8.18
CA ILE A 20 2.06 -9.23 -7.66
C ILE A 20 1.99 -9.17 -6.14
N TRP A 21 3.10 -8.84 -5.47
CA TRP A 21 3.13 -8.66 -4.01
C TRP A 21 2.21 -7.53 -3.53
N HIS A 22 2.20 -6.40 -4.23
CA HIS A 22 1.31 -5.29 -3.89
C HIS A 22 -0.17 -5.70 -4.01
N TRP A 23 -0.56 -6.30 -5.14
CA TRP A 23 -1.93 -6.75 -5.38
C TRP A 23 -2.35 -7.84 -4.39
N LEU A 24 -1.46 -8.75 -4.02
CA LEU A 24 -1.72 -9.76 -2.99
C LEU A 24 -1.98 -9.10 -1.62
N THR A 25 -1.17 -8.10 -1.26
CA THR A 25 -1.35 -7.35 0.00
C THR A 25 -2.71 -6.63 0.01
N VAL A 26 -3.08 -5.98 -1.09
CA VAL A 26 -4.37 -5.28 -1.24
C VAL A 26 -5.54 -6.26 -1.17
N LEU A 27 -5.44 -7.41 -1.83
CA LEU A 27 -6.48 -8.45 -1.79
C LEU A 27 -6.67 -8.99 -0.36
N CYS A 28 -5.58 -9.34 0.32
CA CYS A 28 -5.62 -9.79 1.70
C CYS A 28 -6.21 -8.73 2.64
N MET A 29 -5.83 -7.46 2.47
CA MET A 29 -6.37 -6.35 3.26
C MET A 29 -7.88 -6.20 3.06
N ALA A 30 -8.36 -6.23 1.80
CA ALA A 30 -9.78 -6.13 1.51
C ALA A 30 -10.58 -7.28 2.15
N VAL A 31 -10.08 -8.52 2.05
CA VAL A 31 -10.70 -9.69 2.70
C VAL A 31 -10.74 -9.52 4.22
N LEU A 32 -9.63 -9.09 4.84
CA LEU A 32 -9.54 -8.85 6.28
C LEU A 32 -10.51 -7.77 6.76
N MET A 33 -10.66 -6.67 6.01
CA MET A 33 -11.59 -5.59 6.35
C MET A 33 -13.04 -6.07 6.29
N VAL A 34 -13.43 -6.74 5.21
CA VAL A 34 -14.81 -7.25 5.02
C VAL A 34 -15.15 -8.30 6.08
N THR A 35 -14.29 -9.30 6.26
CA THR A 35 -14.52 -10.36 7.25
C THR A 35 -14.42 -9.84 8.69
N GLY A 36 -13.48 -8.95 8.98
CA GLY A 36 -13.33 -8.32 10.29
C GLY A 36 -14.53 -7.46 10.67
N TYR A 37 -15.11 -6.75 9.71
CA TYR A 37 -16.36 -6.03 9.91
C TYR A 37 -17.49 -6.97 10.32
N PHE A 38 -17.66 -8.09 9.61
CA PHE A 38 -18.68 -9.10 9.96
C PHE A 38 -18.42 -9.83 11.27
N ILE A 39 -17.17 -9.89 11.74
CA ILE A 39 -16.87 -10.44 13.08
C ILE A 39 -17.34 -9.49 14.18
N GLY A 40 -17.14 -8.18 14.02
CA GLY A 40 -17.58 -7.17 15.00
C GLY A 40 -19.08 -6.84 14.93
N LYS A 41 -19.64 -6.84 13.71
CA LYS A 41 -21.05 -6.61 13.40
C LYS A 41 -21.58 -7.83 12.65
N PRO A 42 -22.02 -8.89 13.37
CA PRO A 42 -22.47 -10.10 12.74
C PRO A 42 -23.66 -9.85 11.81
N LEU A 43 -23.70 -10.61 10.73
CA LEU A 43 -24.85 -10.71 9.83
C LEU A 43 -26.11 -11.13 10.62
N PRO A 44 -27.31 -10.82 10.09
CA PRO A 44 -28.57 -11.26 10.69
C PRO A 44 -28.54 -12.75 11.03
N SER A 45 -29.12 -13.10 12.18
CA SER A 45 -29.17 -14.49 12.62
C SER A 45 -29.90 -15.34 11.60
N VAL A 46 -29.30 -16.47 11.24
CA VAL A 46 -29.90 -17.46 10.35
C VAL A 46 -30.69 -18.46 11.19
N SER A 47 -31.89 -18.81 10.72
CA SER A 47 -32.71 -19.85 11.31
C SER A 47 -32.40 -21.20 10.67
N GLY A 48 -32.13 -22.22 11.48
CA GLY A 48 -31.87 -23.59 11.02
C GLY A 48 -31.06 -24.38 12.04
N GLU A 49 -30.77 -25.64 11.74
CA GLU A 49 -30.04 -26.51 12.64
C GLU A 49 -28.54 -26.17 12.66
N ALA A 50 -28.02 -25.89 13.86
CA ALA A 50 -26.64 -25.44 14.06
C ALA A 50 -25.59 -26.48 13.63
N THR A 51 -25.95 -27.77 13.63
CA THR A 51 -25.10 -28.87 13.16
C THR A 51 -24.68 -28.69 11.69
N TYR A 52 -25.55 -28.11 10.87
CA TYR A 52 -25.35 -27.97 9.42
C TYR A 52 -24.97 -26.55 8.97
N LEU A 53 -25.01 -25.56 9.87
CA LEU A 53 -24.79 -24.15 9.53
C LEU A 53 -23.58 -23.57 10.28
N PHE A 54 -22.50 -23.30 9.54
CA PHE A 54 -21.24 -22.80 10.10
C PHE A 54 -20.76 -21.47 9.50
N TYR A 55 -21.68 -20.58 9.10
CA TYR A 55 -21.35 -19.33 8.39
C TYR A 55 -20.36 -18.44 9.15
N MET A 56 -20.61 -18.17 10.42
CA MET A 56 -19.69 -17.36 11.24
C MET A 56 -18.33 -18.03 11.43
N GLY A 57 -18.30 -19.36 11.46
CA GLY A 57 -17.06 -20.12 11.51
C GLY A 57 -16.25 -20.00 10.23
N TYR A 58 -16.89 -20.05 9.05
CA TYR A 58 -16.22 -19.81 7.77
C TYR A 58 -15.68 -18.38 7.66
N ILE A 59 -16.44 -17.36 8.09
CA ILE A 59 -15.97 -15.97 8.08
C ILE A 59 -14.71 -15.82 8.94
N ARG A 60 -14.69 -16.42 10.14
CA ARG A 60 -13.51 -16.41 11.02
C ARG A 60 -12.34 -17.19 10.41
N LEU A 61 -12.60 -18.36 9.82
CA LEU A 61 -11.56 -19.16 9.17
C LEU A 61 -10.89 -18.39 8.03
N ILE A 62 -11.69 -17.73 7.18
CA ILE A 62 -11.18 -16.88 6.10
C ILE A 62 -10.40 -15.70 6.67
N HIS A 63 -10.90 -15.06 7.72
CA HIS A 63 -10.21 -13.93 8.37
C HIS A 63 -8.83 -14.34 8.92
N PHE A 64 -8.77 -15.43 9.69
CA PHE A 64 -7.52 -15.88 10.30
C PHE A 64 -6.53 -16.40 9.26
N SER A 65 -6.98 -17.17 8.26
CA SER A 65 -6.11 -17.63 7.18
C SER A 65 -5.58 -16.47 6.32
N ALA A 66 -6.44 -15.52 5.95
CA ALA A 66 -6.02 -14.29 5.26
C ALA A 66 -5.05 -13.45 6.11
N GLY A 67 -5.24 -13.40 7.44
CA GLY A 67 -4.35 -12.71 8.37
C GLY A 67 -2.96 -13.33 8.43
N MET A 68 -2.87 -14.66 8.42
CA MET A 68 -1.58 -15.37 8.36
C MET A 68 -0.86 -15.08 7.05
N VAL A 69 -1.56 -15.19 5.90
CA VAL A 69 -0.99 -14.87 4.59
C VAL A 69 -0.54 -13.41 4.53
N PHE A 70 -1.38 -12.48 4.98
CA PHE A 70 -1.07 -11.05 5.03
C PHE A 70 0.17 -10.77 5.87
N THR A 71 0.30 -11.41 7.04
CA THR A 71 1.45 -11.24 7.93
C THR A 71 2.74 -11.67 7.26
N VAL A 72 2.77 -12.86 6.63
CA VAL A 72 3.96 -13.34 5.93
C VAL A 72 4.30 -12.44 4.74
N VAL A 73 3.31 -12.03 3.95
CA VAL A 73 3.48 -11.11 2.81
C VAL A 73 4.06 -9.77 3.27
N LEU A 74 3.53 -9.21 4.36
CA LEU A 74 3.97 -7.94 4.91
C LEU A 74 5.38 -8.04 5.50
N LEU A 75 5.72 -9.12 6.21
CA LEU A 75 7.07 -9.36 6.74
C LEU A 75 8.10 -9.49 5.61
N MET A 76 7.80 -10.26 4.57
CA MET A 76 8.66 -10.35 3.39
C MET A 76 8.82 -8.99 2.69
N ARG A 77 7.73 -8.21 2.61
CA ARG A 77 7.76 -6.86 2.03
C ARG A 77 8.64 -5.91 2.83
N ILE A 78 8.55 -5.95 4.16
CA ILE A 78 9.42 -5.18 5.06
C ILE A 78 10.87 -5.62 4.88
N TYR A 79 11.14 -6.93 4.85
CA TYR A 79 12.49 -7.46 4.61
C TYR A 79 13.09 -6.95 3.30
N TRP A 80 12.35 -7.02 2.19
CA TRP A 80 12.80 -6.48 0.91
C TRP A 80 12.89 -4.95 0.87
N ALA A 81 12.13 -4.22 1.69
CA ALA A 81 12.33 -2.78 1.84
C ALA A 81 13.67 -2.45 2.52
N PHE A 82 14.17 -3.34 3.42
CA PHE A 82 15.46 -3.16 4.10
C PHE A 82 16.66 -3.71 3.32
N VAL A 83 16.51 -4.86 2.65
CA VAL A 83 17.58 -5.56 1.91
C VAL A 83 17.62 -5.16 0.42
N GLY A 84 16.51 -4.67 -0.13
CA GLY A 84 16.38 -4.30 -1.53
C GLY A 84 16.99 -2.95 -1.92
N ASN A 85 16.97 -2.68 -3.23
CA ASN A 85 17.64 -1.57 -3.91
C ASN A 85 17.41 -0.18 -3.27
N ARG A 86 18.31 0.76 -3.54
CA ARG A 86 18.37 2.14 -2.99
C ARG A 86 17.02 2.89 -3.02
N TYR A 87 16.18 2.60 -4.01
CA TYR A 87 14.84 3.19 -4.22
C TYR A 87 13.71 2.52 -3.39
N SER A 88 13.84 1.26 -2.98
CA SER A 88 12.88 0.60 -2.06
C SER A 88 12.98 1.15 -0.63
N ARG A 89 14.14 1.74 -0.28
CA ARG A 89 14.40 2.37 1.03
C ARG A 89 13.67 3.70 1.22
N GLU A 90 13.40 4.44 0.14
CA GLU A 90 12.79 5.77 0.22
C GLU A 90 11.31 5.74 0.62
N LEU A 91 10.60 4.65 0.33
CA LEU A 91 9.19 4.49 0.70
C LEU A 91 8.98 4.21 2.21
N PHE A 92 10.03 3.82 2.94
CA PHE A 92 9.94 3.48 4.37
C PHE A 92 10.83 4.36 5.26
N ILE A 93 11.95 4.87 4.74
CA ILE A 93 12.78 5.89 5.40
C ILE A 93 12.50 7.22 4.72
N VAL A 94 11.34 7.81 5.00
CA VAL A 94 11.20 9.26 4.86
C VAL A 94 12.10 9.85 5.94
N PRO A 95 13.14 10.63 5.62
CA PRO A 95 14.00 11.24 6.62
C PRO A 95 13.26 12.43 7.26
N VAL A 96 12.15 12.16 7.96
CA VAL A 96 11.38 13.11 8.77
C VAL A 96 12.24 13.78 9.85
N TRP A 97 13.39 13.21 10.19
CA TRP A 97 14.37 13.81 11.09
C TRP A 97 15.27 14.88 10.44
N ARG A 98 15.27 15.01 9.11
CA ARG A 98 16.07 16.02 8.41
C ARG A 98 15.26 17.31 8.22
N LYS A 99 15.78 18.43 8.70
CA LYS A 99 15.17 19.77 8.50
C LYS A 99 15.00 20.12 7.02
N SER A 100 15.87 19.64 6.14
CA SER A 100 15.77 19.86 4.69
C SER A 100 14.56 19.19 4.05
N TRP A 101 14.11 18.05 4.59
CA TRP A 101 12.91 17.36 4.08
C TRP A 101 11.63 18.14 4.41
N TRP A 102 11.52 18.66 5.63
CA TRP A 102 10.41 19.53 6.04
C TRP A 102 10.38 20.85 5.26
N GLN A 103 11.53 21.40 4.84
CA GLN A 103 11.58 22.57 3.98
C GLN A 103 11.00 22.29 2.59
N GLY A 104 11.28 21.12 2.01
CA GLY A 104 10.69 20.67 0.74
C GLY A 104 9.18 20.47 0.84
N VAL A 105 8.71 19.79 1.88
CA VAL A 105 7.27 19.61 2.14
C VAL A 105 6.56 20.95 2.31
N TRP A 106 7.14 21.89 3.07
CA TRP A 106 6.54 23.22 3.22
C TRP A 106 6.56 24.03 1.92
N TYR A 107 7.57 23.84 1.08
CA TYR A 107 7.62 24.47 -0.24
C TYR A 107 6.50 23.95 -1.15
N GLU A 108 6.34 22.62 -1.24
CA GLU A 108 5.28 22.00 -2.05
C GLU A 108 3.89 22.40 -1.54
N ILE A 109 3.64 22.38 -0.23
CA ILE A 109 2.34 22.78 0.32
C ILE A 109 2.04 24.25 0.00
N ARG A 110 3.01 25.17 0.12
CA ARG A 110 2.83 26.59 -0.24
C ARG A 110 2.61 26.79 -1.74
N TRP A 111 3.22 25.95 -2.56
CA TRP A 111 3.05 25.94 -4.01
C TRP A 111 1.63 25.48 -4.40
N TYR A 112 1.15 24.37 -3.84
CA TYR A 112 -0.19 23.84 -4.09
C TYR A 112 -1.32 24.69 -3.51
N LEU A 113 -1.08 25.35 -2.38
CA LEU A 113 -2.00 26.33 -1.82
C LEU A 113 -1.96 27.68 -2.57
N PHE A 114 -1.12 27.81 -3.60
CA PHE A 114 -0.89 29.08 -4.33
C PHE A 114 -0.63 30.28 -3.39
N TRP A 115 -0.03 30.01 -2.22
CA TRP A 115 0.18 31.05 -1.20
C TRP A 115 1.30 32.01 -1.63
N GLN A 116 2.26 31.53 -2.42
CA GLN A 116 3.29 32.37 -3.01
C GLN A 116 2.88 32.77 -4.42
N ASN A 117 2.64 34.08 -4.63
CA ASN A 117 2.55 34.70 -5.94
C ASN A 117 3.91 34.62 -6.64
N VAL A 118 4.26 33.43 -7.15
CA VAL A 118 5.35 33.29 -8.10
C VAL A 118 4.82 33.77 -9.44
N ARG A 119 5.11 35.04 -9.75
CA ARG A 119 4.99 35.55 -11.11
C ARG A 119 5.92 34.73 -11.98
N VAL A 120 5.36 33.86 -12.78
CA VAL A 120 6.07 33.12 -13.83
C VAL A 120 6.57 34.17 -14.83
N PRO A 121 7.88 34.39 -15.00
CA PRO A 121 8.35 35.15 -16.14
C PRO A 121 8.14 34.27 -17.38
N ILE A 122 7.26 34.74 -18.25
CA ILE A 122 7.07 34.19 -19.60
C ILE A 122 8.22 34.68 -20.47
#